data_AF-A0A1Q6X432-F1
#
_entry.id   AF-A0A1Q6X432-F1
#
_cell.length_a   1.000
_cell.length_b   1.000
_cell.length_c   1.000
_cell.angle_alpha   90.00
_cell.angle_beta   90.00
_cell.angle_gamma   90.00
#
_symmetry.space_group_name_H-M   'P 1'
#
loop_
_entity.id
_entity.type
_entity.pdbx_description
1 polymer ?
#
loop_
_entity_poly.entity_id
_entity_poly.type
_entity_poly.pdbx_seq_one_letter_code
_entity_poly.pdbx_strand_id
1 'polypeptide(L)'
;MTELTRQMELLLRGAVEVIHQHELESKLARSLKEKRPLRVKAGFDPTAPDLHLGHTVLIHKLKHFQDLGHKVIFLIGDFTGMIGDPSGVSETRVPLTKAQVQKNAKTYERQIFKILNRKKTAVAFNSKWMNPMRAQEVIELCAHYNVARMLEREDFHKRYREQKPISLHEFLYPLIQGYDSVALKADVELGGTDQK
;
A
#
# COMPACT_ATOMS: atom_id res chain seq x y z
N MET A 1 12.21 -10.35 28.70
CA MET A 1 12.01 -9.94 27.29
C MET A 1 11.79 -8.43 27.27
N THR A 2 12.54 -7.67 26.48
CA THR A 2 12.32 -6.22 26.38
C THR A 2 11.05 -5.93 25.58
N GLU A 3 10.44 -4.75 25.76
CA GLU A 3 9.27 -4.36 24.97
C GLU A 3 9.59 -4.33 23.47
N LEU A 4 10.79 -3.87 23.07
CA LEU A 4 11.24 -3.88 21.68
C LEU A 4 11.27 -5.30 21.11
N THR A 5 11.88 -6.25 21.84
CA THR A 5 11.95 -7.66 21.42
C THR A 5 10.55 -8.25 21.26
N ARG A 6 9.63 -7.98 22.21
CA ARG A 6 8.24 -8.43 22.15
C ARG A 6 7.50 -7.89 20.92
N GLN A 7 7.70 -6.61 20.59
CA GLN A 7 7.10 -6.00 19.41
C GLN A 7 7.65 -6.62 18.12
N MET A 8 8.97 -6.80 18.03
CA MET A 8 9.61 -7.45 16.88
C MET A 8 9.10 -8.88 16.67
N GLU A 9 9.05 -9.71 17.71
CA GLU A 9 8.54 -11.09 17.60
C GLU A 9 7.09 -11.13 17.07
N LEU A 10 6.21 -10.28 17.59
CA LEU A 10 4.80 -10.21 17.16
C LEU A 10 4.66 -9.71 15.71
N LEU A 11 5.49 -8.76 15.30
CA LEU A 11 5.46 -8.18 13.96
C LEU A 11 6.09 -9.10 12.92
N LEU A 12 7.12 -9.87 13.26
CA LEU A 12 7.74 -10.86 12.37
C LEU A 12 6.89 -12.13 12.22
N ARG A 13 6.11 -12.50 13.24
CA ARG A 13 5.26 -13.70 13.18
C ARG A 13 4.31 -13.68 11.98
N GLY A 14 4.47 -14.62 11.05
CA GLY A 14 3.64 -14.75 9.86
C GLY A 14 3.91 -13.70 8.77
N ALA A 15 4.94 -12.86 8.91
CA ALA A 15 5.45 -12.06 7.80
C ALA A 15 6.36 -12.95 6.94
N VAL A 16 6.20 -12.88 5.62
CA VAL A 16 7.06 -13.60 4.67
C VAL A 16 8.45 -12.95 4.61
N GLU A 17 8.48 -11.62 4.55
CA GLU A 17 9.70 -10.84 4.45
C GLU A 17 9.51 -9.47 5.13
N VAL A 18 10.58 -8.92 5.70
CA VAL A 18 10.66 -7.52 6.13
C VAL A 18 11.89 -6.90 5.48
N ILE A 19 11.65 -5.98 4.54
CA ILE A 19 12.73 -5.25 3.87
C ILE A 19 13.45 -4.40 4.90
N HIS A 20 14.76 -4.62 5.05
CA HIS A 20 15.63 -3.96 6.04
C HIS A 20 15.09 -4.05 7.48
N GLN A 21 15.01 -5.27 8.02
CA GLN A 21 14.54 -5.53 9.40
C GLN A 21 15.20 -4.64 10.49
N HIS A 22 16.49 -4.30 10.34
CA HIS A 22 17.20 -3.41 11.25
C HIS A 22 16.63 -1.97 11.28
N GLU A 23 16.08 -1.47 10.17
CA GLU A 23 15.40 -0.18 10.14
C GLU A 23 14.07 -0.24 10.88
N LEU A 24 13.31 -1.33 10.75
CA LEU A 24 12.08 -1.52 11.51
C LEU A 24 12.37 -1.52 13.01
N GLU A 25 13.38 -2.27 13.44
CA GLU A 25 13.82 -2.30 14.83
C GLU A 25 14.22 -0.91 15.33
N SER A 26 15.00 -0.17 14.54
CA SER A 26 15.41 1.21 14.87
C SER A 26 14.22 2.16 14.97
N LYS A 27 13.23 2.06 14.06
CA LYS A 27 11.99 2.85 14.09
C LYS A 27 11.15 2.53 15.33
N LEU A 28 11.02 1.27 15.71
CA LEU A 28 10.31 0.85 16.92
C LEU A 28 11.02 1.33 18.19
N ALA A 29 12.34 1.17 18.27
CA ALA A 29 13.14 1.67 19.39
C ALA A 29 12.95 3.19 19.56
N ARG A 30 12.98 3.95 18.46
CA ARG A 30 12.68 5.39 18.46
C ARG A 30 11.25 5.68 18.90
N SER A 31 10.26 4.94 18.38
CA SER A 31 8.85 5.06 18.76
C SER A 31 8.65 4.87 20.26
N LEU A 32 9.33 3.88 20.87
CA LEU A 32 9.27 3.62 22.31
C LEU A 32 9.93 4.74 23.12
N LYS A 33 11.11 5.21 22.69
CA LYS A 33 11.85 6.29 23.36
C LYS A 33 11.10 7.62 23.31
N GLU A 34 10.57 7.98 22.15
CA GLU A 34 9.89 9.26 21.90
C GLU A 34 8.40 9.23 22.25
N LYS A 35 7.85 8.06 22.57
CA LYS A 35 6.39 7.82 22.70
C LYS A 35 5.62 8.32 21.47
N ARG A 36 6.24 8.21 20.29
CA ARG A 36 5.69 8.69 19.02
C ARG A 36 5.26 7.50 18.15
N PRO A 37 3.95 7.29 17.93
CA PRO A 37 3.45 6.19 17.11
C PRO A 37 4.00 6.21 15.68
N LEU A 38 4.42 5.04 15.18
CA LEU A 38 4.67 4.84 13.76
C LEU A 38 3.40 4.99 12.94
N ARG A 39 3.56 5.44 11.69
CA ARG A 39 2.51 5.56 10.68
C ARG A 39 2.59 4.36 9.75
N VAL A 40 1.62 3.46 9.87
CA VAL A 40 1.61 2.16 9.18
C VAL A 40 0.58 2.21 8.06
N LYS A 41 1.04 2.25 6.81
CA LYS A 41 0.23 2.28 5.59
C LYS A 41 -0.09 0.87 5.12
N ALA A 42 -1.32 0.65 4.68
CA ALA A 42 -1.65 -0.45 3.78
C ALA A 42 -2.62 0.06 2.71
N GLY A 43 -2.26 -0.12 1.44
CA GLY A 43 -3.06 0.26 0.29
C GLY A 43 -4.04 -0.84 -0.11
N PHE A 44 -5.26 -0.45 -0.47
CA PHE A 44 -6.29 -1.32 -1.00
C PHE A 44 -6.96 -0.64 -2.19
N ASP A 45 -6.83 -1.28 -3.35
CA ASP A 45 -7.52 -0.85 -4.55
C ASP A 45 -8.96 -1.37 -4.54
N PRO A 46 -9.98 -0.50 -4.61
CA PRO A 46 -11.38 -0.87 -4.52
C PRO A 46 -11.92 -1.42 -5.87
N THR A 47 -11.17 -2.33 -6.50
CA THR A 47 -11.54 -2.94 -7.79
C THR A 47 -12.59 -4.03 -7.66
N ALA A 48 -12.64 -4.72 -6.52
CA ALA A 48 -13.64 -5.73 -6.19
C ALA A 48 -14.74 -5.13 -5.29
N PRO A 49 -15.96 -5.70 -5.28
CA PRO A 49 -17.05 -5.23 -4.43
C PRO A 49 -16.75 -5.40 -2.93
N ASP A 50 -15.97 -6.43 -2.57
CA ASP A 50 -15.71 -6.86 -1.19
C ASP A 50 -14.26 -7.33 -1.01
N LEU A 51 -13.73 -7.21 0.22
CA LEU A 51 -12.48 -7.84 0.62
C LEU A 51 -12.70 -9.34 0.86
N HIS A 52 -12.04 -10.18 0.07
CA HIS A 52 -12.03 -11.63 0.31
C HIS A 52 -11.21 -12.00 1.56
N LEU A 53 -11.40 -13.22 2.07
CA LEU A 53 -10.76 -13.72 3.30
C LEU A 53 -9.24 -13.67 3.28
N GLY A 54 -8.59 -13.78 2.11
CA GLY A 54 -7.13 -13.61 2.00
C GLY A 54 -6.61 -12.28 2.56
N HIS A 55 -7.38 -11.19 2.50
CA HIS A 55 -6.97 -9.89 3.07
C HIS A 55 -6.92 -9.90 4.61
N THR A 56 -7.56 -10.88 5.26
CA THR A 56 -7.60 -10.93 6.73
C THR A 56 -6.20 -11.07 7.33
N VAL A 57 -5.27 -11.77 6.66
CA VAL A 57 -3.87 -11.90 7.10
C VAL A 57 -3.21 -10.52 7.25
N LEU A 58 -3.32 -9.68 6.22
CA LEU A 58 -2.75 -8.33 6.22
C LEU A 58 -3.47 -7.43 7.24
N ILE A 59 -4.80 -7.51 7.33
CA ILE A 59 -5.59 -6.72 8.28
C ILE A 59 -5.26 -7.10 9.73
N HIS A 60 -5.01 -8.37 10.02
CA HIS A 60 -4.55 -8.81 11.35
C HIS A 60 -3.15 -8.28 11.67
N LYS A 61 -2.25 -8.18 10.69
CA LYS A 61 -0.95 -7.54 10.90
C LYS A 61 -1.10 -6.05 11.23
N LEU A 62 -2.00 -5.33 10.57
CA LEU A 62 -2.36 -3.95 10.94
C LEU A 62 -2.93 -3.88 12.37
N LYS A 63 -3.76 -4.85 12.76
CA LYS A 63 -4.28 -4.93 14.14
C LYS A 63 -3.16 -5.09 15.16
N HIS A 64 -2.13 -5.90 14.88
CA HIS A 64 -0.96 -5.99 15.76
C HIS A 64 -0.28 -4.62 15.95
N PHE A 65 -0.03 -3.88 14.87
CA PHE A 65 0.51 -2.52 14.97
C PHE A 65 -0.39 -1.60 15.80
N GLN A 66 -1.71 -1.68 15.63
CA GLN A 66 -2.67 -0.89 16.38
C GLN A 66 -2.70 -1.24 17.88
N ASP A 67 -2.53 -2.51 18.22
CA ASP A 67 -2.46 -3.00 19.61
C ASP A 67 -1.16 -2.59 20.29
N LEU A 68 -0.08 -2.46 19.53
CA LEU A 68 1.19 -1.87 19.97
C LEU A 68 1.15 -0.34 20.09
N GLY A 69 0.02 0.30 19.75
CA GLY A 69 -0.19 1.74 19.89
C GLY A 69 0.21 2.56 18.67
N HIS A 70 0.54 1.92 17.54
CA HIS A 70 0.86 2.61 16.30
C HIS A 70 -0.39 3.09 15.55
N LYS A 71 -0.21 4.08 14.67
CA LYS A 71 -1.30 4.65 13.88
C LYS A 71 -1.41 3.91 12.54
N VAL A 72 -2.49 3.16 12.38
CA VAL A 72 -2.83 2.51 11.11
C VAL A 72 -3.47 3.51 10.16
N ILE A 73 -3.01 3.50 8.92
CA ILE A 73 -3.57 4.25 7.79
C ILE A 73 -4.04 3.22 6.77
N PHE A 74 -5.37 3.08 6.68
CA PHE A 74 -6.02 2.30 5.64
C PHE A 74 -6.18 3.21 4.42
N LEU A 75 -5.33 3.00 3.42
CA LEU A 75 -5.34 3.79 2.20
C LEU A 75 -6.23 3.12 1.15
N ILE A 76 -7.23 3.84 0.70
CA ILE A 76 -8.07 3.47 -0.43
C ILE A 76 -7.45 4.08 -1.68
N GLY A 77 -7.03 3.21 -2.59
CA GLY A 77 -6.45 3.58 -3.87
C GLY A 77 -7.52 3.97 -4.89
N ASP A 78 -8.26 5.05 -4.64
CA ASP A 78 -9.37 5.46 -5.51
C ASP A 78 -8.90 6.12 -6.82
N PHE A 79 -7.71 6.72 -6.82
CA PHE A 79 -7.05 7.19 -8.04
C PHE A 79 -6.32 6.05 -8.76
N THR A 80 -5.57 5.23 -8.03
CA THR A 80 -4.83 4.08 -8.59
C THR A 80 -5.77 3.01 -9.15
N GLY A 81 -6.93 2.79 -8.54
CA GLY A 81 -7.96 1.90 -9.05
C GLY A 81 -8.59 2.35 -10.38
N MET A 82 -8.43 3.61 -10.78
CA MET A 82 -8.80 4.09 -12.12
C MET A 82 -7.73 3.79 -13.18
N ILE A 83 -6.47 3.60 -12.78
CA ILE A 83 -5.37 3.16 -13.64
C ILE A 83 -5.41 1.63 -13.77
N GLY A 84 -5.54 0.93 -12.64
CA GLY A 84 -5.54 -0.52 -12.54
C GLY A 84 -4.15 -1.08 -12.24
N ASP A 85 -4.04 -1.83 -11.14
CA ASP A 85 -2.80 -2.48 -10.72
C ASP A 85 -2.32 -3.54 -11.74
N PRO A 86 -1.10 -3.39 -12.33
CA PRO A 86 -0.52 -4.37 -13.25
C PRO A 86 0.08 -5.60 -12.54
N SER A 87 0.19 -5.59 -11.21
CA SER A 87 0.81 -6.68 -10.43
C SER A 87 0.14 -8.04 -10.70
N GLY A 88 0.93 -9.02 -11.15
CA GLY A 88 0.50 -10.40 -11.30
C GLY A 88 -0.55 -10.65 -12.42
N VAL A 89 -0.87 -9.65 -13.26
CA VAL A 89 -1.84 -9.80 -14.35
C VAL A 89 -1.17 -9.83 -15.72
N SER A 90 -1.72 -10.65 -16.63
CA SER A 90 -1.22 -10.81 -18.00
C SER A 90 -1.82 -9.83 -19.00
N GLU A 91 -2.86 -9.10 -18.61
CA GLU A 91 -3.62 -8.16 -19.44
C GLU A 91 -3.94 -6.88 -18.65
N THR A 92 -4.10 -5.77 -19.37
CA THR A 92 -4.46 -4.47 -18.78
C THR A 92 -5.84 -4.53 -18.13
N ARG A 93 -5.96 -4.04 -16.88
CA ARG A 93 -7.24 -4.03 -16.16
C ARG A 93 -8.23 -3.05 -16.77
N VAL A 94 -9.52 -3.38 -16.67
CA VAL A 94 -10.62 -2.47 -17.05
C VAL A 94 -10.77 -1.38 -15.96
N PRO A 95 -10.69 -0.09 -16.31
CA PRO A 95 -10.87 1.00 -15.36
C PRO A 95 -12.27 1.01 -14.73
N LEU A 96 -12.35 1.30 -13.44
CA LEU A 96 -13.63 1.54 -12.76
C LEU A 96 -14.04 3.01 -12.81
N THR A 97 -15.36 3.26 -12.81
CA THR A 97 -15.90 4.60 -12.60
C THR A 97 -15.71 5.05 -11.16
N LYS A 98 -15.59 6.36 -10.94
CA LYS A 98 -15.51 6.96 -9.60
C LYS A 98 -16.67 6.53 -8.68
N ALA A 99 -17.87 6.36 -9.23
CA ALA A 99 -19.04 5.91 -8.47
C ALA A 99 -18.90 4.46 -7.99
N GLN A 100 -18.37 3.56 -8.82
CA GLN A 100 -18.09 2.17 -8.44
C GLN A 100 -17.01 2.10 -7.37
N VAL A 101 -15.91 2.83 -7.56
CA VAL A 101 -14.80 2.94 -6.60
C VAL A 101 -15.31 3.40 -5.23
N GLN A 102 -16.14 4.45 -5.17
CA GLN A 102 -16.72 4.94 -3.92
C GLN A 102 -17.68 3.94 -3.27
N LYS A 103 -18.44 3.18 -4.07
CA LYS A 103 -19.35 2.14 -3.55
C LYS A 103 -18.55 1.00 -2.90
N ASN A 104 -17.50 0.52 -3.57
CA ASN A 104 -16.65 -0.55 -3.08
C ASN A 104 -15.86 -0.11 -1.83
N ALA A 105 -15.33 1.11 -1.83
CA ALA A 105 -14.65 1.73 -0.69
C ALA A 105 -15.48 1.72 0.60
N LYS A 106 -16.78 2.04 0.52
CA LYS A 106 -17.69 2.00 1.69
C LYS A 106 -17.85 0.59 2.25
N THR A 107 -17.86 -0.42 1.38
CA THR A 107 -17.92 -1.82 1.80
C THR A 107 -16.63 -2.26 2.47
N TYR A 108 -15.48 -1.86 1.93
CA TYR A 108 -14.17 -2.15 2.53
C TYR A 108 -14.09 -1.53 3.93
N GLU A 109 -14.45 -0.25 4.07
CA GLU A 109 -14.49 0.44 5.37
C GLU A 109 -15.35 -0.32 6.40
N ARG A 110 -16.54 -0.78 5.99
CA ARG A 110 -17.42 -1.59 6.86
C ARG A 110 -16.77 -2.93 7.26
N GLN A 111 -16.05 -3.58 6.35
CA GLN A 111 -15.43 -4.88 6.59
C GLN A 111 -14.20 -4.79 7.49
N ILE A 112 -13.30 -3.83 7.24
CA ILE A 112 -12.06 -3.71 8.02
C ILE A 112 -12.34 -3.39 9.49
N PHE A 113 -13.39 -2.64 9.79
CA PHE A 113 -13.74 -2.28 11.17
C PHE A 113 -14.38 -3.41 11.98
N LYS A 114 -14.57 -4.59 11.38
CA LYS A 114 -14.81 -5.82 12.14
C LYS A 114 -13.56 -6.30 12.88
N ILE A 115 -12.37 -5.91 12.41
CA ILE A 115 -11.07 -6.33 12.96
C ILE A 115 -10.33 -5.12 13.56
N LEU A 116 -10.27 -4.01 12.83
CA LEU A 116 -9.57 -2.80 13.23
C LEU A 116 -10.46 -1.88 14.08
N ASN A 117 -9.86 -1.20 15.06
CA ASN A 117 -10.52 -0.18 15.83
C ASN A 117 -10.60 1.14 15.05
N ARG A 118 -11.83 1.57 14.70
CA ARG A 118 -12.11 2.82 13.97
C ARG A 118 -11.49 4.06 14.61
N LYS A 119 -11.43 4.14 15.94
CA LYS A 119 -10.83 5.29 16.65
C LYS A 119 -9.31 5.39 16.50
N LYS A 120 -8.66 4.28 16.15
CA LYS A 120 -7.21 4.16 15.98
C LYS A 120 -6.80 3.90 14.52
N THR A 121 -7.71 4.09 13.57
CA THR A 121 -7.48 3.90 12.13
C THR A 121 -7.82 5.17 11.39
N ALA A 122 -6.88 5.69 10.60
CA ALA A 122 -7.16 6.74 9.64
C ALA A 122 -7.52 6.10 8.30
N VAL A 123 -8.65 6.48 7.72
CA VAL A 123 -8.99 6.15 6.33
C VAL A 123 -8.52 7.28 5.44
N ALA A 124 -7.76 6.97 4.40
CA ALA A 124 -7.25 7.95 3.43
C ALA A 124 -7.65 7.52 2.01
N PHE A 125 -7.72 8.49 1.10
CA PHE A 125 -8.01 8.30 -0.32
C PHE A 125 -6.86 8.95 -1.10
N ASN A 126 -6.17 8.23 -1.97
CA ASN A 126 -5.02 8.81 -2.67
C ASN A 126 -5.41 9.89 -3.69
N SER A 127 -6.65 9.90 -4.16
CA SER A 127 -7.18 11.00 -4.95
C SER A 127 -7.11 12.36 -4.23
N LYS A 128 -6.98 12.38 -2.90
CA LYS A 128 -6.80 13.61 -2.11
C LYS A 128 -5.55 14.41 -2.51
N TRP A 129 -4.45 13.73 -2.84
CA TRP A 129 -3.21 14.37 -3.28
C TRP A 129 -2.95 14.16 -4.77
N MET A 130 -3.50 13.11 -5.38
CA MET A 130 -3.33 12.87 -6.82
C MET A 130 -4.21 13.77 -7.70
N ASN A 131 -5.46 14.09 -7.30
CA ASN A 131 -6.31 14.98 -8.10
C ASN A 131 -5.76 16.40 -8.27
N PRO A 132 -5.19 17.07 -7.23
CA PRO A 132 -4.62 18.40 -7.41
C PRO A 132 -3.22 18.40 -8.04
N MET A 133 -2.59 17.23 -8.23
CA MET A 133 -1.23 17.14 -8.77
C MET A 133 -1.21 17.61 -10.23
N ARG A 134 -0.35 18.59 -10.51
CA ARG A 134 -0.17 19.19 -11.83
C ARG A 134 0.73 18.31 -12.69
N ALA A 135 0.60 18.45 -14.01
CA ALA A 135 1.42 17.71 -14.97
C ALA A 135 2.94 17.86 -14.71
N GLN A 136 3.39 19.05 -14.27
CA GLN A 136 4.78 19.27 -13.90
C GLN A 136 5.23 18.37 -12.74
N GLU A 137 4.41 18.24 -11.69
CA GLU A 137 4.71 17.39 -10.53
C GLU A 137 4.72 15.89 -10.91
N VAL A 138 3.86 15.49 -11.87
CA VAL A 138 3.89 14.13 -12.44
C VAL A 138 5.20 13.89 -13.20
N ILE A 139 5.67 14.85 -13.98
CA ILE A 139 6.96 14.75 -14.69
C ILE A 139 8.12 14.64 -13.69
N GLU A 140 8.11 15.45 -12.63
CA GLU A 140 9.09 15.37 -11.54
C GLU A 140 9.08 13.99 -10.86
N LEU A 141 7.90 13.43 -10.59
CA LEU A 141 7.76 12.08 -10.05
C LEU A 141 8.36 11.02 -11.00
N CYS A 142 8.08 11.11 -12.30
CA CYS A 142 8.63 10.21 -13.31
C CYS A 142 10.16 10.29 -13.41
N ALA A 143 10.78 11.43 -13.08
CA ALA A 143 12.23 11.59 -13.15
C ALA A 143 13.00 10.81 -12.06
N HIS A 144 12.32 10.35 -11.00
CA HIS A 144 12.94 9.59 -9.91
C HIS A 144 13.16 8.11 -10.24
N TYR A 145 12.68 7.62 -11.38
CA TYR A 145 12.79 6.22 -11.76
C TYR A 145 13.07 6.08 -13.25
N ASN A 146 13.69 4.98 -13.65
CA ASN A 146 14.02 4.73 -15.06
C ASN A 146 13.24 3.53 -15.62
N VAL A 147 13.10 3.51 -16.95
CA VAL A 147 12.35 2.48 -17.68
C VAL A 147 12.97 1.09 -17.50
N ALA A 148 14.30 0.97 -17.49
CA ALA A 148 14.96 -0.32 -17.33
C ALA A 148 14.57 -0.97 -15.99
N ARG A 149 14.54 -0.19 -14.91
CA ARG A 149 14.15 -0.64 -13.59
C ARG A 149 12.66 -0.97 -13.49
N MET A 150 11.78 -0.24 -14.20
CA MET A 150 10.36 -0.63 -14.33
C MET A 150 10.21 -2.00 -15.01
N LEU A 151 10.99 -2.25 -16.07
CA LEU A 151 10.96 -3.51 -16.82
C LEU A 151 11.59 -4.70 -16.07
N GLU A 152 12.30 -4.49 -14.96
CA GLU A 152 12.79 -5.57 -14.10
C GLU A 152 11.67 -6.23 -13.29
N ARG A 153 10.53 -5.56 -13.14
CA ARG A 153 9.36 -6.09 -12.46
C ARG A 153 8.80 -7.29 -13.25
N GLU A 154 8.49 -8.38 -12.57
CA GLU A 154 8.20 -9.68 -13.23
C GLU A 154 7.03 -9.62 -14.22
N ASP A 155 5.96 -8.89 -13.89
CA ASP A 155 4.78 -8.63 -14.74
C ASP A 155 5.15 -7.92 -16.05
N PHE A 156 5.90 -6.82 -15.97
CA PHE A 156 6.37 -6.06 -17.12
C PHE A 156 7.43 -6.82 -17.91
N HIS A 157 8.38 -7.46 -17.23
CA HIS A 157 9.44 -8.26 -17.84
C HIS A 157 8.86 -9.38 -18.70
N LYS A 158 7.89 -10.13 -18.16
CA LYS A 158 7.23 -11.22 -18.86
C LYS A 158 6.45 -10.71 -20.07
N ARG A 159 5.62 -9.67 -19.91
CA ARG A 159 4.84 -9.10 -21.02
C ARG A 159 5.74 -8.54 -22.11
N TYR A 160 6.82 -7.85 -21.74
CA TYR A 160 7.78 -7.29 -22.69
C TYR A 160 8.50 -8.38 -23.50
N ARG A 161 8.94 -9.46 -22.84
CA ARG A 161 9.54 -10.63 -23.52
C ARG A 161 8.57 -11.38 -24.42
N GLU A 162 7.32 -11.50 -23.99
CA GLU A 162 6.24 -12.12 -24.77
C GLU A 162 5.68 -11.20 -25.87
N GLN A 163 6.23 -9.99 -26.04
CA GLN A 163 5.74 -8.96 -26.97
C GLN A 163 4.25 -8.62 -26.76
N LYS A 164 3.76 -8.76 -25.52
CA LYS A 164 2.42 -8.33 -25.14
C LYS A 164 2.42 -6.82 -24.92
N PRO A 165 1.35 -6.11 -25.31
CA PRO A 165 1.24 -4.68 -25.10
C PRO A 165 1.43 -4.31 -23.62
N ILE A 166 2.15 -3.23 -23.35
CA ILE A 166 2.25 -2.58 -22.04
C ILE A 166 1.92 -1.10 -22.27
N SER A 167 0.83 -0.62 -21.68
CA SER A 167 0.41 0.77 -21.85
C SER A 167 1.25 1.68 -20.97
N LEU A 168 1.64 2.86 -21.47
CA LEU A 168 2.53 3.79 -20.74
C LEU A 168 1.99 4.20 -19.37
N HIS A 169 0.67 4.34 -19.24
CA HIS A 169 0.06 4.72 -17.97
C HIS A 169 0.22 3.64 -16.88
N GLU A 170 0.48 2.38 -17.25
CA GLU A 170 0.73 1.30 -16.28
C GLU A 170 2.04 1.53 -15.50
N PHE A 171 3.03 2.21 -16.11
CA PHE A 171 4.26 2.60 -15.40
C PHE A 171 4.04 3.70 -14.36
N LEU A 172 2.95 4.45 -14.45
CA LEU A 172 2.62 5.47 -13.45
C LEU A 172 2.08 4.85 -12.16
N TYR A 173 1.48 3.66 -12.22
CA TYR A 173 0.89 3.00 -11.05
C TYR A 173 1.89 2.82 -9.89
N PRO A 174 3.05 2.14 -10.06
CA PRO A 174 4.01 1.97 -8.96
C PRO A 174 4.61 3.29 -8.47
N LEU A 175 4.75 4.29 -9.35
CA LEU A 175 5.23 5.62 -8.97
C LEU A 175 4.24 6.32 -8.05
N ILE A 176 2.95 6.26 -8.36
CA ILE A 176 1.88 6.84 -7.55
C ILE A 176 1.77 6.10 -6.21
N GLN A 177 1.82 4.77 -6.21
CA GLN A 177 1.82 3.98 -4.98
C GLN A 177 3.01 4.33 -4.07
N GLY A 178 4.19 4.57 -4.64
CA GLY A 178 5.35 5.10 -3.92
C GLY A 178 5.14 6.51 -3.39
N TYR A 179 4.57 7.41 -4.19
CA TYR A 179 4.25 8.78 -3.78
C TYR A 179 3.23 8.84 -2.65
N ASP A 180 2.27 7.91 -2.61
CA ASP A 180 1.32 7.78 -1.49
C ASP A 180 2.05 7.65 -0.15
N SER A 181 3.21 6.96 -0.11
CA SER A 181 4.02 6.83 1.10
C SER A 181 4.70 8.14 1.51
N VAL A 182 5.07 8.99 0.54
CA VAL A 182 5.57 10.35 0.79
C VAL A 182 4.45 11.23 1.36
N ALA A 183 3.30 11.27 0.69
CA ALA A 183 2.14 12.08 1.10
C ALA A 183 1.64 11.69 2.50
N LEU A 184 1.66 10.39 2.82
CA LEU A 184 1.25 9.87 4.12
C LEU A 184 2.35 9.93 5.18
N LYS A 185 3.60 10.25 4.82
CA LYS A 185 4.77 10.14 5.71
C LYS A 185 4.82 8.76 6.37
N ALA A 186 4.69 7.70 5.57
CA ALA A 186 4.62 6.34 6.07
C ALA A 186 5.97 5.91 6.68
N ASP A 187 5.95 5.34 7.88
CA ASP A 187 7.12 4.73 8.49
C ASP A 187 7.28 3.27 8.05
N VAL A 188 6.14 2.59 7.83
CA VAL A 188 6.01 1.19 7.42
C VAL A 188 4.87 1.08 6.41
N GLU A 189 5.08 0.30 5.35
CA GLU A 189 4.05 -0.12 4.40
C GLU A 189 3.90 -1.64 4.46
N LEU A 190 2.66 -2.12 4.47
CA LEU A 190 2.33 -3.54 4.40
C LEU A 190 1.69 -3.86 3.05
N GLY A 191 2.06 -4.99 2.46
CA GLY A 191 1.55 -5.49 1.19
C GLY A 191 1.48 -7.02 1.14
N GLY A 192 0.90 -7.53 0.05
CA GLY A 192 0.98 -8.95 -0.30
C GLY A 192 2.37 -9.34 -0.82
N THR A 193 2.60 -10.64 -1.02
CA THR A 193 3.88 -11.16 -1.54
C THR A 193 4.16 -10.75 -2.99
N ASP A 194 3.11 -10.44 -3.73
CA ASP A 194 3.12 -9.96 -5.12
C ASP A 194 3.42 -8.45 -5.25
N GLN A 195 3.46 -7.73 -4.13
CA GLN A 195 3.58 -6.26 -4.07
C GLN A 195 5.00 -5.79 -3.66
N LYS A 196 6.02 -6.62 -3.90
CA LYS A 196 7.43 -6.30 -3.67
C LYS A 196 7.97 -5.40 -4.79
#